data_AF-A0A514X0P7-F1
#
_entry.id   AF-A0A514X0P7-F1
#
_cell.length_a   1.000
_cell.length_b   1.000
_cell.length_c   1.000
_cell.angle_alpha   90.00
_cell.angle_beta   90.00
_cell.angle_gamma   90.00
#
_symmetry.space_group_name_H-M   'P 1'
#
loop_
_entity.id
_entity.type
_entity.pdbx_description
1 polymer ?
#
loop_
_entity_poly.entity_id
_entity_poly.type
_entity_poly.pdbx_seq_one_letter_code
_entity_poly.pdbx_strand_id
1 'polypeptide(L)'
;MKAYNIFLKDVVLPSSNDLKNHASINESFASRIRHIETNESNFIHSSECSATSTWAFTSVEKEFESVKTACNLLSELLKKRVQCNAYWTPAHQQGLPAHYDLHDVYVIQIEGSKRWKTWMPFRKSATYETLLIDEKENLPNWTSKMPARRLVLRYRDCLYLPTGMPHECIATEEDSFHYSFGIYND
;
A
#
# COMPACT_ATOMS: atom_id res chain seq x y z
N MET A 1 21.97 1.39 -4.41
CA MET A 1 21.15 1.32 -5.64
C MET A 1 19.72 1.01 -5.21
N LYS A 2 18.69 1.78 -5.64
CA LYS A 2 17.30 1.54 -5.21
C LYS A 2 16.80 0.22 -5.82
N ALA A 3 16.14 -0.63 -5.06
CA ALA A 3 15.70 -1.96 -5.52
C ALA A 3 14.73 -1.90 -6.73
N TYR A 4 13.98 -0.80 -6.90
CA TYR A 4 13.25 -0.51 -8.16
C TYR A 4 14.15 -0.61 -9.41
N ASN A 5 15.36 -0.04 -9.35
CA ASN A 5 16.29 -0.01 -10.49
C ASN A 5 16.91 -1.39 -10.79
N ILE A 6 16.67 -2.38 -9.95
CA ILE A 6 17.16 -3.74 -10.13
C ILE A 6 16.06 -4.60 -10.73
N PHE A 7 14.85 -4.55 -10.16
CA PHE A 7 13.79 -5.50 -10.49
C PHE A 7 12.75 -5.00 -11.49
N LEU A 8 12.56 -3.68 -11.60
CA LEU A 8 11.48 -3.08 -12.38
C LEU A 8 11.97 -1.95 -13.28
N LYS A 9 13.28 -1.90 -13.56
CA LYS A 9 13.90 -0.85 -14.38
C LYS A 9 13.28 -0.74 -15.78
N ASP A 10 12.80 -1.86 -16.32
CA ASP A 10 12.21 -1.96 -17.66
C ASP A 10 10.68 -2.02 -17.62
N VAL A 11 10.08 -1.95 -16.41
CA VAL A 11 8.62 -1.97 -16.23
C VAL A 11 8.12 -0.56 -15.98
N VAL A 12 7.29 -0.08 -16.90
CA VAL A 12 6.56 1.18 -16.75
C VAL A 12 5.24 0.90 -16.05
N LEU A 13 5.18 1.26 -14.76
CA LEU A 13 3.94 1.19 -13.99
C LEU A 13 3.01 2.34 -14.41
N PRO A 14 1.71 2.09 -14.63
CA PRO A 14 0.75 3.12 -15.01
C PRO A 14 0.67 4.25 -13.97
N SER A 15 0.30 5.45 -14.42
CA SER A 15 0.04 6.60 -13.56
C SER A 15 -1.29 6.47 -12.81
N SER A 16 -1.50 7.31 -11.79
CA SER A 16 -2.80 7.42 -11.12
C SER A 16 -3.90 7.86 -12.09
N ASN A 17 -3.58 8.70 -13.06
CA ASN A 17 -4.49 9.10 -14.13
C ASN A 17 -4.85 7.93 -15.05
N ASP A 18 -3.90 7.07 -15.40
CA ASP A 18 -4.18 5.88 -16.22
C ASP A 18 -5.18 4.96 -15.51
N LEU A 19 -5.01 4.74 -14.20
CA LEU A 19 -5.94 3.91 -13.41
C LEU A 19 -7.33 4.56 -13.29
N LYS A 20 -7.39 5.87 -13.00
CA LYS A 20 -8.66 6.60 -12.91
C LYS A 20 -9.41 6.62 -14.24
N ASN A 21 -8.69 6.85 -15.34
CA ASN A 21 -9.27 6.83 -16.68
C ASN A 21 -9.78 5.43 -17.05
N HIS A 22 -8.99 4.39 -16.80
CA HIS A 22 -9.42 2.99 -17.04
C HIS A 22 -10.66 2.65 -16.23
N ALA A 23 -10.72 3.07 -14.96
CA ALA A 23 -11.89 2.87 -14.11
C ALA A 23 -13.15 3.56 -14.65
N SER A 24 -13.03 4.72 -15.30
CA SER A 24 -14.18 5.44 -15.85
C SER A 24 -14.87 4.72 -17.02
N ILE A 25 -14.19 3.77 -17.66
CA ILE A 25 -14.68 3.04 -18.84
C ILE A 25 -14.76 1.51 -18.62
N ASN A 26 -14.38 1.01 -17.45
CA ASN A 26 -14.38 -0.42 -17.12
C ASN A 26 -15.06 -0.65 -15.77
N GLU A 27 -16.34 -1.02 -15.81
CA GLU A 27 -17.16 -1.26 -14.61
C GLU A 27 -16.62 -2.39 -13.72
N SER A 28 -16.04 -3.44 -14.32
CA SER A 28 -15.47 -4.55 -13.56
C SER A 28 -14.27 -4.09 -12.73
N PHE A 29 -13.41 -3.25 -13.30
CA PHE A 29 -12.32 -2.64 -12.54
C PHE A 29 -12.82 -1.62 -11.53
N ALA A 30 -13.77 -0.76 -11.91
CA ALA A 30 -14.36 0.24 -11.02
C ALA A 30 -14.96 -0.39 -9.75
N SER A 31 -15.59 -1.57 -9.88
CA SER A 31 -16.16 -2.32 -8.75
C SER A 31 -15.12 -2.77 -7.70
N ARG A 32 -13.84 -2.73 -8.05
CA ARG A 32 -12.70 -3.11 -7.20
C ARG A 32 -11.97 -1.90 -6.59
N ILE A 33 -12.52 -0.70 -6.78
CA ILE A 33 -11.99 0.54 -6.21
C ILE A 33 -12.76 0.87 -4.94
N ARG A 34 -12.02 1.21 -3.89
CA ARG A 34 -12.60 1.72 -2.64
C ARG A 34 -12.13 3.16 -2.43
N HIS A 35 -13.05 4.01 -2.02
CA HIS A 35 -12.75 5.34 -1.54
C HIS A 35 -12.63 5.28 -0.02
N ILE A 36 -11.50 5.76 0.49
CA ILE A 36 -11.09 5.59 1.87
C ILE A 36 -10.79 6.95 2.49
N GLU A 37 -11.39 7.19 3.65
CA GLU A 37 -11.09 8.32 4.51
C GLU A 37 -10.81 7.84 5.93
N THR A 38 -9.87 8.51 6.59
CA THR A 38 -9.60 8.33 8.02
C THR A 38 -10.08 9.57 8.77
N ASN A 39 -10.95 9.38 9.77
CA ASN A 39 -11.34 10.43 10.71
C ASN A 39 -11.09 9.95 12.14
N GLU A 40 -10.35 10.70 12.96
CA GLU A 40 -10.07 10.36 14.37
C GLU A 40 -9.65 8.89 14.58
N SER A 41 -8.77 8.37 13.71
CA SER A 41 -8.31 6.96 13.68
C SER A 41 -9.38 5.92 13.31
N ASN A 42 -10.62 6.33 13.05
CA ASN A 42 -11.67 5.47 12.53
C ASN A 42 -11.66 5.45 11.01
N PHE A 43 -11.84 4.24 10.48
CA PHE A 43 -11.92 3.97 9.06
C PHE A 43 -13.35 4.26 8.56
N ILE A 44 -13.49 5.05 7.50
CA ILE A 44 -14.77 5.29 6.82
C ILE A 44 -14.70 4.73 5.40
N HIS A 45 -15.48 3.67 5.13
CA HIS A 45 -15.77 3.24 3.75
C HIS A 45 -16.83 4.21 3.22
N SER A 46 -16.47 5.07 2.27
CA SER A 46 -17.47 5.80 1.49
C SER A 46 -17.76 5.03 0.20
N SER A 47 -19.05 4.89 -0.12
CA SER A 47 -19.48 4.40 -1.44
C SER A 47 -19.22 5.43 -2.54
N GLU A 48 -19.00 6.70 -2.17
CA GLU A 48 -18.83 7.83 -3.07
C GLU A 48 -17.46 8.47 -2.89
N CYS A 49 -16.83 8.83 -4.00
CA CYS A 49 -15.56 9.56 -4.01
C CYS A 49 -15.79 11.01 -3.57
N SER A 50 -15.04 11.49 -2.58
CA SER A 50 -14.90 12.91 -2.26
C SER A 50 -13.57 13.45 -2.76
N ALA A 51 -13.37 14.77 -2.68
CA ALA A 51 -12.08 15.41 -2.99
C ALA A 51 -10.96 15.02 -2.01
N THR A 52 -11.30 14.49 -0.84
CA THR A 52 -10.35 14.09 0.22
C THR A 52 -10.14 12.59 0.29
N SER A 53 -10.92 11.79 -0.44
CA SER A 53 -10.81 10.33 -0.37
C SER A 53 -9.53 9.80 -1.03
N THR A 54 -8.87 8.85 -0.37
CA THR A 54 -7.88 7.98 -0.99
C THR A 54 -8.57 6.96 -1.89
N TRP A 55 -8.08 6.80 -3.11
CA TRP A 55 -8.50 5.74 -4.03
C TRP A 55 -7.60 4.52 -3.81
N ALA A 56 -8.20 3.44 -3.32
CA ALA A 56 -7.55 2.14 -3.21
C ALA A 56 -7.99 1.24 -4.36
N PHE A 57 -7.07 1.01 -5.30
CA PHE A 57 -7.26 0.12 -6.44
C PHE A 57 -6.78 -1.28 -6.05
N THR A 58 -7.67 -2.27 -6.08
CA THR A 58 -7.32 -3.64 -5.67
C THR A 58 -7.04 -4.53 -6.87
N SER A 59 -6.10 -5.47 -6.76
CA SER A 59 -5.71 -6.45 -7.80
C SER A 59 -5.45 -5.82 -9.18
N VAL A 60 -4.62 -4.78 -9.22
CA VAL A 60 -4.35 -3.96 -10.42
C VAL A 60 -3.69 -4.79 -11.53
N GLU A 61 -2.96 -5.86 -11.18
CA GLU A 61 -2.34 -6.78 -12.12
C GLU A 61 -3.33 -7.50 -13.04
N LYS A 62 -4.62 -7.52 -12.70
CA LYS A 62 -5.66 -8.12 -13.55
C LYS A 62 -6.04 -7.25 -14.75
N GLU A 63 -5.73 -5.96 -14.71
CA GLU A 63 -6.12 -4.99 -15.76
C GLU A 63 -4.94 -4.47 -16.56
N PHE A 64 -3.76 -4.36 -15.95
CA PHE A 64 -2.59 -3.73 -16.57
C PHE A 64 -1.48 -4.75 -16.76
N GLU A 65 -1.13 -5.02 -18.02
CA GLU A 65 -0.12 -6.03 -18.38
C GLU A 65 1.27 -5.70 -17.82
N SER A 66 1.64 -4.42 -17.71
CA SER A 66 2.90 -4.02 -17.09
C SER A 66 2.95 -4.33 -15.58
N VAL A 67 1.81 -4.16 -14.88
CA VAL A 67 1.69 -4.52 -13.45
C VAL A 67 1.71 -6.03 -13.27
N LYS A 68 1.04 -6.78 -14.16
CA LYS A 68 1.11 -8.24 -14.22
C LYS A 68 2.52 -8.75 -14.44
N THR A 69 3.25 -8.14 -15.37
CA THR A 69 4.67 -8.45 -15.62
C THR A 69 5.50 -8.22 -14.36
N ALA A 70 5.30 -7.09 -13.66
CA ALA A 70 5.98 -6.84 -12.38
C ALA A 70 5.67 -7.92 -11.33
N CYS A 71 4.40 -8.29 -11.16
CA CYS A 71 4.00 -9.36 -10.23
C CYS A 71 4.65 -10.70 -10.60
N ASN A 72 4.71 -11.06 -11.89
CA ASN A 72 5.31 -12.30 -12.35
C ASN A 72 6.82 -12.33 -12.08
N LEU A 73 7.54 -11.25 -12.40
CA LEU A 73 8.98 -11.14 -12.13
C LEU A 73 9.29 -11.28 -10.63
N LEU A 74 8.52 -10.59 -9.77
CA LEU A 74 8.68 -10.71 -8.32
C LEU A 74 8.32 -12.12 -7.83
N SER A 75 7.27 -12.73 -8.38
CA SER A 75 6.86 -14.09 -8.02
C SER A 75 7.93 -15.12 -8.39
N GLU A 76 8.52 -15.00 -9.58
CA GLU A 76 9.59 -15.89 -10.06
C GLU A 76 10.85 -15.76 -9.20
N LEU A 77 11.19 -14.55 -8.78
CA LEU A 77 12.34 -14.28 -7.93
C LEU A 77 12.14 -14.82 -6.51
N LEU A 78 10.99 -14.53 -5.91
CA LEU A 78 10.72 -14.81 -4.50
C LEU A 78 10.17 -16.23 -4.28
N LYS A 79 9.75 -16.92 -5.35
CA LYS A 79 9.03 -18.19 -5.30
C LYS A 79 7.79 -18.12 -4.40
N LYS A 80 7.10 -16.99 -4.47
CA LYS A 80 5.90 -16.68 -3.70
C LYS A 80 4.86 -16.05 -4.60
N ARG A 81 3.59 -16.21 -4.25
CA ARG A 81 2.50 -15.52 -4.94
C ARG A 81 2.60 -14.02 -4.67
N VAL A 82 2.51 -13.21 -5.74
CA VAL A 82 2.46 -11.74 -5.64
C VAL A 82 1.16 -11.20 -6.21
N GLN A 83 0.56 -10.24 -5.50
CA GLN A 83 -0.60 -9.46 -5.96
C GLN A 83 -0.31 -7.98 -5.81
N CYS A 84 -0.92 -7.11 -6.61
CA CYS A 84 -0.65 -5.68 -6.56
C CYS A 84 -1.91 -4.86 -6.24
N ASN A 85 -1.81 -3.97 -5.26
CA ASN A 85 -2.75 -2.89 -5.04
C ASN A 85 -2.06 -1.55 -5.36
N ALA A 86 -2.86 -0.50 -5.57
CA ALA A 86 -2.34 0.85 -5.71
C ALA A 86 -3.17 1.85 -4.91
N TYR A 87 -2.53 2.92 -4.45
CA TYR A 87 -3.16 3.89 -3.55
C TYR A 87 -2.83 5.32 -3.97
N TRP A 88 -3.83 6.02 -4.49
CA TRP A 88 -3.76 7.46 -4.75
C TRP A 88 -4.40 8.21 -3.59
N THR A 89 -3.65 9.12 -2.97
CA THR A 89 -4.08 9.88 -1.79
C THR A 89 -3.90 11.37 -2.08
N PRO A 90 -4.95 12.19 -1.96
CA PRO A 90 -4.84 13.64 -2.12
C PRO A 90 -3.86 14.26 -1.12
N ALA A 91 -3.28 15.40 -1.47
CA ALA A 91 -2.39 16.15 -0.57
C ALA A 91 -2.97 16.30 0.85
N HIS A 92 -2.11 16.13 1.85
CA HIS A 92 -2.41 16.16 3.28
C HIS A 92 -3.37 15.09 3.82
N GLN A 93 -3.90 14.22 2.98
CA GLN A 93 -4.86 13.20 3.41
C GLN A 93 -4.18 11.92 3.89
N GLN A 94 -4.89 11.21 4.76
CA GLN A 94 -4.56 9.86 5.22
C GLN A 94 -5.62 8.90 4.70
N GLY A 95 -5.18 7.87 3.97
CA GLY A 95 -6.07 6.81 3.52
C GLY A 95 -6.43 5.87 4.66
N LEU A 96 -5.47 5.06 5.08
CA LEU A 96 -5.67 4.06 6.14
C LEU A 96 -5.11 4.55 7.48
N PRO A 97 -5.79 4.27 8.61
CA PRO A 97 -5.20 4.43 9.94
C PRO A 97 -4.01 3.48 10.10
N ALA A 98 -3.28 3.58 11.21
CA ALA A 98 -2.19 2.66 11.48
C ALA A 98 -2.69 1.21 11.52
N HIS A 99 -2.04 0.33 10.75
CA HIS A 99 -2.40 -1.08 10.57
C HIS A 99 -1.16 -1.91 10.24
N TYR A 100 -1.32 -3.22 10.06
CA TYR A 100 -0.31 -4.08 9.44
C TYR A 100 -0.98 -5.07 8.50
N ASP A 101 -0.19 -5.60 7.57
CA ASP A 101 -0.64 -6.64 6.66
C ASP A 101 -0.31 -8.03 7.21
N LEU A 102 -1.13 -9.01 6.81
CA LEU A 102 -0.94 -10.44 7.11
C LEU A 102 -0.03 -11.13 6.08
N HIS A 103 0.67 -10.35 5.29
CA HIS A 103 1.62 -10.77 4.27
C HIS A 103 2.70 -9.68 4.15
N ASP A 104 3.80 -10.00 3.48
CA ASP A 104 4.86 -9.03 3.25
C ASP A 104 4.43 -8.05 2.17
N VAL A 105 4.82 -6.79 2.28
CA VAL A 105 4.49 -5.75 1.28
C VAL A 105 5.75 -5.07 0.79
N TYR A 106 5.88 -4.99 -0.52
CA TYR A 106 6.90 -4.18 -1.18
C TYR A 106 6.25 -2.97 -1.85
N VAL A 107 6.46 -1.79 -1.26
CA VAL A 107 5.91 -0.51 -1.71
C VAL A 107 6.83 0.16 -2.71
N ILE A 108 6.25 0.77 -3.74
CA ILE A 108 6.96 1.56 -4.75
C ILE A 108 6.20 2.87 -4.99
N GLN A 109 6.85 3.99 -4.64
CA GLN A 109 6.28 5.32 -4.86
C GLN A 109 6.53 5.77 -6.31
N ILE A 110 5.48 6.18 -7.02
CA ILE A 110 5.60 6.57 -8.43
C ILE A 110 5.05 7.96 -8.77
N GLU A 111 4.29 8.61 -7.88
CA GLU A 111 3.91 10.02 -8.05
C GLU A 111 3.91 10.73 -6.70
N GLY A 112 4.34 12.00 -6.72
CA GLY A 112 4.44 12.84 -5.54
C GLY A 112 5.23 12.21 -4.39
N SER A 113 4.79 12.45 -3.15
CA SER A 113 5.47 11.92 -1.98
C SER A 113 4.57 11.67 -0.77
N LYS A 114 4.96 10.67 0.01
CA LYS A 114 4.18 10.14 1.14
C LYS A 114 5.06 9.97 2.36
N ARG A 115 4.60 10.46 3.52
CA ARG A 115 5.27 10.30 4.80
C ARG A 115 4.82 8.98 5.42
N TRP A 116 5.77 8.09 5.68
CA TRP A 116 5.54 6.79 6.30
C TRP A 116 6.07 6.78 7.73
N LYS A 117 5.30 6.18 8.62
CA LYS A 117 5.74 5.78 9.95
C LYS A 117 5.64 4.25 10.04
N THR A 118 6.65 3.63 10.62
CA THR A 118 6.60 2.19 10.92
C THR A 118 7.02 1.94 12.37
N TRP A 119 6.41 0.95 12.98
CA TRP A 119 6.71 0.48 14.33
C TRP A 119 7.24 -0.94 14.28
N MET A 120 7.91 -1.37 15.35
CA MET A 120 8.34 -2.76 15.48
C MET A 120 7.23 -3.53 16.19
N PRO A 121 6.75 -4.67 15.65
CA PRO A 121 5.85 -5.55 16.41
C PRO A 121 6.58 -6.06 17.66
N PHE A 122 5.87 -6.27 18.77
CA PHE A 122 6.49 -6.82 19.98
C PHE A 122 6.84 -8.30 19.85
N ARG A 123 6.13 -9.02 18.96
CA ARG A 123 6.39 -10.44 18.72
C ARG A 123 7.63 -10.60 17.84
N LYS A 124 8.57 -11.42 18.31
CA LYS A 124 9.74 -11.85 17.51
C LYS A 124 9.34 -12.82 16.38
N SER A 125 8.23 -13.53 16.57
CA SER A 125 7.59 -14.41 15.59
C SER A 125 6.09 -14.37 15.84
N ALA A 126 5.29 -14.26 14.78
CA ALA A 126 3.84 -14.18 14.84
C ALA A 126 3.22 -15.20 13.88
N THR A 127 2.23 -15.95 14.36
CA THR A 127 1.32 -16.73 13.51
C THR A 127 0.15 -15.86 13.07
N TYR A 128 -0.60 -16.32 12.07
CA TYR A 128 -1.83 -15.67 11.62
C TYR A 128 -2.81 -15.41 12.79
N GLU A 129 -3.03 -16.38 13.66
CA GLU A 129 -3.91 -16.26 14.82
C GLU A 129 -3.43 -15.18 15.79
N THR A 130 -2.12 -15.14 16.06
CA THR A 130 -1.57 -14.11 16.95
C THR A 130 -1.66 -12.71 16.35
N LEU A 131 -1.53 -12.57 15.02
CA LEU A 131 -1.73 -11.31 14.32
C LEU A 131 -3.19 -10.86 14.39
N LEU A 132 -4.17 -11.76 14.32
CA LEU A 132 -5.58 -11.36 14.47
C LEU A 132 -5.91 -10.89 15.89
N ILE A 133 -5.28 -11.49 16.90
CA ILE A 133 -5.44 -11.07 18.31
C ILE A 133 -4.80 -9.70 18.53
N ASP A 134 -3.56 -9.53 18.04
CA ASP A 134 -2.81 -8.29 18.21
C ASP A 134 -3.49 -7.08 17.57
N GLU A 135 -4.29 -7.29 16.52
CA GLU A 135 -4.94 -6.20 15.79
C GLU A 135 -5.93 -5.48 16.70
N LYS A 136 -6.60 -6.25 17.56
CA LYS A 136 -7.59 -5.75 18.51
C LYS A 136 -6.96 -5.28 19.81
N GLU A 137 -6.00 -6.04 20.32
CA GLU A 137 -5.52 -5.86 21.70
C GLU A 137 -4.27 -4.98 21.79
N ASN A 138 -3.44 -4.98 20.75
CA ASN A 138 -2.06 -4.51 20.85
C ASN A 138 -1.73 -3.38 19.88
N LEU A 139 -2.34 -3.34 18.69
CA LEU A 139 -2.06 -2.34 17.66
C LEU A 139 -2.16 -0.88 18.16
N PRO A 140 -3.20 -0.45 18.91
CA PRO A 140 -3.25 0.92 19.46
C PRO A 140 -2.10 1.24 20.43
N ASN A 141 -1.70 0.24 21.23
CA ASN A 141 -0.58 0.36 22.16
C ASN A 141 0.78 0.37 21.44
N TRP A 142 0.87 -0.24 20.26
CA TRP A 142 2.08 -0.21 19.43
C TRP A 142 2.27 1.15 18.81
N THR A 143 1.19 1.70 18.23
CA THR A 143 1.21 2.91 17.41
C THR A 143 1.20 4.19 18.24
N SER A 144 0.83 4.12 19.52
CA SER A 144 0.98 5.23 20.49
C SER A 144 2.44 5.50 20.89
N LYS A 145 3.35 4.53 20.67
CA LYS A 145 4.79 4.70 20.94
C LYS A 145 5.47 5.48 19.81
N MET A 146 6.71 5.93 20.07
CA MET A 146 7.51 6.54 19.01
C MET A 146 7.74 5.55 17.85
N PRO A 147 7.49 5.97 16.59
CA PRO A 147 7.79 5.14 15.43
C PRO A 147 9.27 4.78 15.38
N ALA A 148 9.54 3.52 15.05
CA ALA A 148 10.89 3.02 14.83
C ALA A 148 11.53 3.65 13.60
N ARG A 149 10.73 3.93 12.56
CA ARG A 149 11.17 4.68 11.38
C ARG A 149 10.16 5.77 11.02
N ARG A 150 10.70 6.90 10.58
CA ARG A 150 9.97 7.98 9.91
C ARG A 150 10.72 8.33 8.64
N LEU A 151 10.05 8.21 7.51
CA LEU A 151 10.66 8.43 6.20
C LEU A 151 9.64 9.06 5.25
N VAL A 152 10.14 9.71 4.20
CA VAL A 152 9.32 10.24 3.12
C VAL A 152 9.72 9.50 1.85
N LEU A 153 8.81 8.71 1.29
CA LEU A 153 9.02 8.10 -0.01
C LEU A 153 8.71 9.13 -1.09
N ARG A 154 9.65 9.29 -2.02
CA ARG A 154 9.51 10.08 -3.25
C ARG A 154 9.59 9.15 -4.45
N TYR A 155 9.47 9.71 -5.66
CA TYR A 155 9.56 8.95 -6.90
C TYR A 155 10.69 7.90 -6.91
N ARG A 156 10.31 6.65 -7.17
CA ARG A 156 11.15 5.44 -7.22
C ARG A 156 11.80 5.03 -5.90
N ASP A 157 11.45 5.65 -4.78
CA ASP A 157 11.74 5.07 -3.47
C ASP A 157 10.90 3.83 -3.23
N CYS A 158 11.47 2.89 -2.49
CA CYS A 158 10.83 1.66 -2.12
C CYS A 158 10.88 1.45 -0.62
N LEU A 159 9.86 0.77 -0.10
CA LEU A 159 9.79 0.37 1.30
C LEU A 159 9.32 -1.08 1.36
N TYR A 160 10.10 -1.92 2.02
CA TYR A 160 9.69 -3.27 2.35
C TYR A 160 9.10 -3.29 3.77
N LEU A 161 7.93 -3.89 3.90
CA LEU A 161 7.18 -4.06 5.13
C LEU A 161 7.01 -5.56 5.37
N PRO A 162 7.71 -6.15 6.34
CA PRO A 162 7.47 -7.53 6.73
C PRO A 162 6.04 -7.71 7.27
N THR A 163 5.50 -8.92 7.12
CA THR A 163 4.23 -9.36 7.70
C THR A 163 4.14 -8.93 9.17
N GLY A 164 3.03 -8.31 9.55
CA GLY A 164 2.76 -7.88 10.91
C GLY A 164 3.49 -6.61 11.35
N MET A 165 4.26 -5.93 10.48
CA MET A 165 4.93 -4.68 10.84
C MET A 165 3.94 -3.49 10.78
N PRO A 166 3.62 -2.84 11.92
CA PRO A 166 2.65 -1.76 11.93
C PRO A 166 3.17 -0.54 11.18
N HIS A 167 2.29 0.09 10.42
CA HIS A 167 2.62 1.25 9.62
C HIS A 167 1.39 2.13 9.35
N GLU A 168 1.67 3.40 9.07
CA GLU A 168 0.69 4.34 8.53
C GLU A 168 1.37 5.25 7.52
N CYS A 169 0.58 5.85 6.64
CA CYS A 169 1.10 6.80 5.67
C CYS A 169 0.14 7.94 5.39
N ILE A 170 0.71 9.14 5.21
CA ILE A 170 -0.02 10.38 4.94
C ILE A 170 0.63 11.03 3.72
N ALA A 171 -0.18 11.49 2.76
CA ALA A 171 0.33 12.30 1.65
C ALA A 171 0.97 13.58 2.20
N THR A 172 1.97 14.10 1.50
CA THR A 172 2.63 15.35 1.90
C THR A 172 1.86 16.55 1.35
N GLU A 173 2.56 17.58 0.87
CA GLU A 173 1.96 18.78 0.27
C GLU A 173 1.42 18.54 -1.15
N GLU A 174 1.65 17.35 -1.70
CA GLU A 174 1.26 16.94 -3.05
C GLU A 174 0.47 15.63 -3.01
N ASP A 175 -0.36 15.42 -4.04
CA ASP A 175 -1.01 14.13 -4.26
C ASP A 175 0.05 13.03 -4.37
N SER A 176 -0.24 11.88 -3.77
CA SER A 176 0.71 10.78 -3.70
C SER A 176 0.12 9.52 -4.30
N PHE A 177 0.92 8.84 -5.13
CA PHE A 177 0.59 7.54 -5.68
C PHE A 177 1.70 6.50 -5.47
N HIS A 178 1.31 5.33 -4.97
CA HIS A 178 2.21 4.20 -4.82
C HIS A 178 1.51 2.88 -5.18
N TYR A 179 2.33 1.91 -5.57
CA TYR A 179 1.96 0.51 -5.69
C TYR A 179 2.42 -0.28 -4.47
N SER A 180 1.61 -1.23 -4.03
CA SER A 180 1.89 -2.17 -2.96
C SER A 180 1.84 -3.58 -3.53
N PHE A 181 3.00 -4.22 -3.65
CA PHE A 181 3.12 -5.60 -4.07
C PHE A 181 3.09 -6.50 -2.83
N GLY A 182 1.93 -7.12 -2.58
CA GLY A 182 1.75 -8.08 -1.52
C GLY A 182 2.38 -9.43 -1.90
N ILE A 183 3.26 -9.95 -1.06
CA ILE A 183 3.99 -11.20 -1.21
C ILE A 183 3.43 -12.17 -0.17
N TYR A 184 2.67 -13.15 -0.65
CA TYR A 184 1.92 -14.05 0.22
C TYR A 184 2.74 -15.27 0.58
N ASN A 185 2.81 -15.56 1.87
CA ASN A 185 3.36 -16.82 2.37
C ASN A 185 2.28 -17.91 2.20
N ASP A 186 2.63 -18.97 1.47
CA ASP A 186 1.83 -20.20 1.38
C ASP A 186 1.65 -20.88 2.75
#